data_AF-A0A016V3F2-F1
#
_entry.id   AF-A0A016V3F2-F1
#
_cell.length_a   1.000
_cell.length_b   1.000
_cell.length_c   1.000
_cell.angle_alpha   90.00
_cell.angle_beta   90.00
_cell.angle_gamma   90.00
#
_symmetry.space_group_name_H-M   'P 1'
#
loop_
_entity.id
_entity.type
_entity.pdbx_description
1 polymer ?
#
loop_
_entity_poly.entity_id
_entity_poly.type
_entity_poly.pdbx_seq_one_letter_code
_entity_poly.pdbx_strand_id
1 'polypeptide(L)'
;MLNTNLYYRPNKAYDNFTNKEDPADQFAFMQSELETASKCRKQPSPGCSQTVHIVAHIAPGAFERTPNFTWFRDPYNEKFLKLTVDYADVIGMMIFGHHHTDTFHLVKDANGTAVQFVLMSPAVTPWFSSLNGAGANNPAFRLYDANYDGTFNDITTYYVNLTELNASPSNTSFLSEYSFKGAYNIKGLINLSAMVDLVERIKKDRAVLSTYISYNSVLWDPKMPVDIYLGGQLCSMEFADYPRYYSCLAQYNSSALHGFYMVMVVLLAVWLSDLLS
;
A
#
# COMPACT_ATOMS: atom_id res chain seq x y z
N MET A 1 -19.32 -0.69 -1.53
CA MET A 1 -18.59 -1.88 -1.01
C MET A 1 -18.31 -2.81 -2.18
N LEU A 2 -17.08 -3.34 -2.29
CA LEU A 2 -16.70 -4.27 -3.36
C LEU A 2 -16.29 -5.63 -2.78
N ASN A 3 -16.54 -6.70 -3.54
CA ASN A 3 -16.02 -8.04 -3.22
C ASN A 3 -14.77 -8.31 -4.07
N THR A 4 -13.64 -7.73 -3.67
CA THR A 4 -12.36 -7.89 -4.39
C THR A 4 -11.73 -9.28 -4.23
N ASN A 5 -12.34 -10.18 -3.43
CA ASN A 5 -11.97 -11.60 -3.42
C ASN A 5 -12.23 -12.28 -4.78
N LEU A 6 -13.13 -11.73 -5.60
CA LEU A 6 -13.33 -12.17 -6.99
C LEU A 6 -12.07 -11.98 -7.83
N TYR A 7 -11.25 -10.97 -7.51
CA TYR A 7 -10.06 -10.61 -8.28
C TYR A 7 -8.80 -11.36 -7.82
N TYR A 8 -8.91 -12.09 -6.71
CA TYR A 8 -7.79 -12.70 -6.01
C TYR A 8 -7.17 -13.87 -6.79
N ARG A 9 -5.84 -13.86 -6.98
CA ARG A 9 -5.11 -14.86 -7.78
C ARG A 9 -5.35 -16.32 -7.35
N PRO A 10 -5.38 -16.66 -6.05
CA PRO A 10 -5.66 -18.01 -5.55
C PRO A 10 -7.14 -18.37 -5.52
N ASN A 11 -8.06 -17.45 -5.88
CA ASN A 11 -9.49 -17.78 -5.93
C ASN A 11 -9.75 -18.82 -7.04
N LYS A 12 -9.96 -20.08 -6.62
CA LYS A 12 -10.22 -21.21 -7.51
C LYS A 12 -11.60 -21.15 -8.18
N ALA A 13 -12.54 -20.35 -7.65
CA ALA A 13 -13.84 -20.16 -8.31
C ALA A 13 -13.69 -19.44 -9.66
N TYR A 14 -12.56 -18.76 -9.90
CA TYR A 14 -12.24 -18.08 -11.16
C TYR A 14 -12.47 -18.97 -12.38
N ASP A 15 -12.11 -20.25 -12.30
CA ASP A 15 -12.25 -21.18 -13.43
C ASP A 15 -13.71 -21.39 -13.85
N ASN A 16 -14.64 -21.22 -12.91
CA ASN A 16 -16.07 -21.40 -13.08
C ASN A 16 -16.84 -20.08 -13.25
N PHE A 17 -16.16 -18.93 -13.32
CA PHE A 17 -16.84 -17.67 -13.57
C PHE A 17 -17.49 -17.68 -14.96
N THR A 18 -18.78 -17.34 -15.01
CA THR A 18 -19.55 -17.20 -16.25
C THR A 18 -19.00 -16.07 -17.12
N ASN A 19 -18.56 -14.97 -16.49
CA ASN A 19 -17.86 -13.86 -17.11
C ASN A 19 -16.51 -13.64 -16.40
N LYS A 20 -15.41 -14.02 -17.03
CA LYS A 20 -14.06 -13.81 -16.49
C LYS A 20 -13.57 -12.39 -16.65
N GLU A 21 -14.12 -11.60 -17.58
CA GLU A 21 -13.74 -10.19 -17.77
C GLU A 21 -14.40 -9.25 -16.75
N ASP A 22 -15.55 -9.67 -16.23
CA ASP A 22 -16.27 -8.95 -15.19
C ASP A 22 -17.02 -9.91 -14.26
N PRO A 23 -16.32 -10.52 -13.28
CA PRO A 23 -16.95 -11.48 -12.40
C PRO A 23 -18.05 -10.81 -11.56
N ALA A 24 -19.26 -11.37 -11.64
CA ALA A 24 -20.48 -10.84 -11.01
C ALA A 24 -20.83 -9.40 -11.41
N ASP A 25 -20.41 -8.97 -12.61
CA ASP A 25 -20.63 -7.62 -13.16
C ASP A 25 -20.15 -6.50 -12.20
N GLN A 26 -19.16 -6.81 -11.35
CA GLN A 26 -18.73 -5.90 -10.29
C GLN A 26 -18.01 -4.66 -10.83
N PHE A 27 -17.27 -4.77 -11.93
CA PHE A 27 -16.67 -3.61 -12.58
C PHE A 27 -17.74 -2.74 -13.25
N ALA A 28 -18.72 -3.34 -13.93
CA ALA A 28 -19.86 -2.61 -14.47
C ALA A 28 -20.65 -1.89 -13.37
N PHE A 29 -20.88 -2.55 -12.24
CA PHE A 29 -21.46 -1.93 -11.04
C PHE A 29 -20.61 -0.75 -10.54
N MET A 30 -19.30 -0.95 -10.32
CA MET A 30 -18.40 0.10 -9.88
C MET A 30 -18.41 1.29 -10.83
N GLN A 31 -18.34 1.05 -12.15
CA GLN A 31 -18.41 2.10 -13.16
C GLN A 31 -19.74 2.85 -13.10
N SER A 32 -20.87 2.16 -12.98
CA SER A 32 -22.20 2.78 -12.90
C SER A 32 -22.34 3.72 -11.70
N GLU A 33 -21.86 3.32 -10.53
CA GLU A 33 -21.87 4.16 -9.32
C GLU A 33 -20.99 5.40 -9.49
N LEU A 34 -19.79 5.24 -10.07
CA LEU A 34 -18.86 6.35 -10.32
C LEU A 34 -19.39 7.32 -11.38
N GLU A 35 -19.99 6.82 -12.46
CA GLU A 35 -20.64 7.63 -13.49
C GLU A 35 -21.81 8.44 -12.91
N THR A 36 -22.59 7.83 -12.02
CA THR A 36 -23.70 8.49 -11.33
C THR A 36 -23.21 9.65 -10.47
N ALA A 37 -22.13 9.44 -9.72
CA ALA A 37 -21.50 10.51 -8.94
C ALA A 37 -20.92 11.62 -9.82
N SER A 38 -20.29 11.27 -10.95
CA SER A 38 -19.77 12.25 -11.92
C SER A 38 -20.88 13.09 -12.54
N LYS A 39 -22.01 12.48 -12.89
CA LYS A 39 -23.20 13.20 -13.37
C LYS A 39 -23.76 14.13 -12.29
N CYS A 40 -23.91 13.65 -11.05
CA CYS A 40 -24.37 14.45 -9.91
C CYS A 40 -23.45 15.63 -9.60
N ARG A 41 -22.14 15.46 -9.76
CA ARG A 41 -21.18 16.56 -9.58
C ARG A 41 -21.34 17.65 -10.63
N LYS A 42 -21.54 17.27 -11.89
CA LYS A 42 -21.74 18.22 -13.01
C LYS A 42 -23.10 18.89 -12.96
N GLN A 43 -24.13 18.16 -12.52
CA GLN A 43 -25.52 18.63 -12.43
C GLN A 43 -26.12 18.17 -11.09
N PRO A 44 -25.95 18.96 -10.02
CA PRO A 44 -26.44 18.58 -8.70
C PRO A 44 -27.96 18.49 -8.67
N SER A 45 -28.48 17.40 -8.10
CA SER A 45 -29.91 17.20 -7.85
C SER A 45 -30.15 16.79 -6.40
N PRO A 46 -31.33 17.06 -5.82
CA PRO A 46 -31.67 16.61 -4.47
C PRO A 46 -31.49 15.09 -4.32
N GLY A 47 -30.76 14.68 -3.29
CA GLY A 47 -30.55 13.26 -2.96
C GLY A 47 -29.47 12.53 -3.78
N CYS A 48 -28.76 13.18 -4.70
CA CYS A 48 -27.63 12.56 -5.39
C CYS A 48 -26.32 12.73 -4.60
N SER A 49 -25.42 11.74 -4.66
CA SER A 49 -24.08 11.84 -4.07
C SER A 49 -23.04 12.19 -5.14
N GLN A 50 -22.18 13.17 -4.84
CA GLN A 50 -21.08 13.60 -5.71
C GLN A 50 -19.76 12.89 -5.40
N THR A 51 -19.77 12.03 -4.37
CA THR A 51 -18.59 11.32 -3.89
C THR A 51 -18.92 9.85 -3.69
N VAL A 52 -18.01 8.97 -4.13
CA VAL A 52 -18.07 7.53 -3.90
C VAL A 52 -16.89 7.14 -3.02
N HIS A 53 -17.18 6.49 -1.90
CA HIS A 53 -16.17 5.85 -1.06
C HIS A 53 -16.09 4.36 -1.40
N ILE A 54 -14.87 3.86 -1.56
CA ILE A 54 -14.62 2.45 -1.89
C ILE A 54 -14.05 1.77 -0.65
N VAL A 55 -14.70 0.68 -0.27
CA VAL A 55 -14.23 -0.20 0.80
C VAL A 55 -14.29 -1.63 0.29
N ALA A 56 -13.19 -2.36 0.45
CA ALA A 56 -13.06 -3.75 0.03
C ALA A 56 -12.01 -4.49 0.87
N HIS A 57 -11.85 -5.80 0.68
CA HIS A 57 -10.88 -6.57 1.45
C HIS A 57 -9.46 -6.44 0.88
N ILE A 58 -9.26 -6.88 -0.36
CA ILE A 58 -7.96 -6.93 -1.05
C ILE A 58 -7.79 -5.67 -1.90
N ALA A 59 -6.66 -4.98 -1.73
CA ALA A 59 -6.30 -3.75 -2.45
C ALA A 59 -5.65 -4.04 -3.83
N PRO A 60 -5.72 -3.10 -4.79
CA PRO A 60 -4.87 -3.13 -5.97
C PRO A 60 -3.40 -2.88 -5.62
N GLY A 61 -2.49 -3.25 -6.51
CA GLY A 61 -1.05 -3.13 -6.31
C GLY A 61 -0.38 -4.40 -5.79
N ALA A 62 0.84 -4.20 -5.31
CA ALA A 62 1.71 -5.26 -4.83
C ALA A 62 1.78 -5.28 -3.30
N PHE A 63 2.14 -6.42 -2.73
CA PHE A 63 2.35 -6.53 -1.29
C PHE A 63 3.73 -5.96 -0.91
N GLU A 64 3.76 -4.95 -0.03
CA GLU A 64 4.96 -4.15 0.26
C GLU A 64 6.08 -4.93 0.95
N ARG A 65 5.72 -6.01 1.65
CA ARG A 65 6.68 -6.85 2.37
C ARG A 65 7.23 -8.04 1.59
N THR A 66 6.55 -8.45 0.53
CA THR A 66 6.94 -9.61 -0.29
C THR A 66 7.17 -9.13 -1.72
N PRO A 67 8.42 -8.81 -2.10
CA PRO A 67 8.72 -8.37 -3.46
C PRO A 67 8.26 -9.38 -4.52
N ASN A 68 7.84 -8.87 -5.68
CA ASN A 68 7.28 -9.65 -6.80
C ASN A 68 5.95 -10.37 -6.49
N PHE A 69 5.27 -10.00 -5.42
CA PHE A 69 4.02 -10.64 -5.02
C PHE A 69 2.83 -9.70 -5.15
N THR A 70 1.78 -10.17 -5.84
CA THR A 70 0.56 -9.41 -6.14
C THR A 70 -0.67 -10.26 -5.84
N TRP A 71 -1.73 -9.62 -5.36
CA TRP A 71 -2.97 -10.31 -4.99
C TRP A 71 -3.96 -10.40 -6.14
N PHE A 72 -4.18 -9.30 -6.86
CA PHE A 72 -5.09 -9.29 -8.01
C PHE A 72 -4.47 -10.01 -9.20
N ARG A 73 -5.33 -10.57 -10.06
CA ARG A 73 -4.91 -10.91 -11.43
C ARG A 73 -4.61 -9.61 -12.18
N ASP A 74 -3.59 -9.65 -13.03
CA ASP A 74 -3.14 -8.52 -13.85
C ASP A 74 -4.28 -7.75 -14.54
N PRO A 75 -5.19 -8.39 -15.31
CA PRO A 75 -6.28 -7.66 -15.97
C PRO A 75 -7.26 -7.01 -14.99
N TYR A 76 -7.45 -7.59 -13.80
CA TYR A 76 -8.33 -7.01 -12.79
C TYR A 76 -7.68 -5.82 -12.08
N ASN A 77 -6.37 -5.89 -11.81
CA ASN A 77 -5.63 -4.76 -11.28
C ASN A 77 -5.66 -3.58 -12.26
N GLU A 78 -5.39 -3.84 -13.54
CA GLU A 78 -5.44 -2.83 -14.59
C GLU A 78 -6.85 -2.21 -14.71
N LYS A 79 -7.89 -3.03 -14.79
CA LYS A 79 -9.28 -2.54 -14.92
C LYS A 79 -9.73 -1.73 -13.69
N PHE A 80 -9.36 -2.18 -12.48
CA PHE A 80 -9.63 -1.43 -11.25
C PHE A 80 -8.95 -0.06 -11.27
N LEU A 81 -7.64 -0.03 -11.55
CA LEU A 81 -6.87 1.21 -11.58
C LEU A 81 -7.34 2.16 -12.68
N LYS A 82 -7.75 1.62 -13.84
CA LYS A 82 -8.34 2.43 -14.92
C LYS A 82 -9.60 3.15 -14.45
N LEU A 83 -10.54 2.45 -13.81
CA LEU A 83 -11.74 3.09 -13.24
C LEU A 83 -11.37 4.10 -12.15
N THR A 84 -10.38 3.79 -11.31
CA THR A 84 -9.90 4.74 -10.30
C THR A 84 -9.34 6.03 -10.92
N VAL A 85 -8.57 5.91 -12.00
CA VAL A 85 -7.99 7.07 -12.70
C VAL A 85 -9.09 7.86 -13.44
N ASP A 86 -9.94 7.17 -14.20
CA ASP A 86 -11.00 7.80 -15.02
C ASP A 86 -12.03 8.58 -14.17
N TYR A 87 -12.25 8.16 -12.92
CA TYR A 87 -13.20 8.76 -11.98
C TYR A 87 -12.54 9.31 -10.70
N ALA A 88 -11.24 9.63 -10.77
CA ALA A 88 -10.45 10.05 -9.60
C ALA A 88 -11.05 11.26 -8.88
N ASP A 89 -11.72 12.15 -9.61
CA ASP A 89 -12.32 13.36 -9.05
C ASP A 89 -13.49 13.03 -8.09
N VAL A 90 -14.33 12.05 -8.41
CA VAL A 90 -15.50 11.66 -7.62
C VAL A 90 -15.22 10.59 -6.56
N ILE A 91 -14.05 9.98 -6.60
CA ILE A 91 -13.64 9.01 -5.57
C ILE A 91 -13.15 9.77 -4.34
N GLY A 92 -13.75 9.49 -3.19
CA GLY A 92 -13.26 9.96 -1.89
C GLY A 92 -12.31 8.94 -1.28
N MET A 93 -12.63 8.45 -0.08
CA MET A 93 -11.85 7.41 0.61
C MET A 93 -11.81 6.08 -0.14
N MET A 94 -10.64 5.44 -0.10
CA MET A 94 -10.39 4.07 -0.54
C MET A 94 -9.73 3.28 0.60
N ILE A 95 -10.49 2.43 1.28
CA ILE A 95 -10.05 1.72 2.51
C ILE A 95 -10.08 0.21 2.30
N PHE A 96 -8.96 -0.43 2.59
CA PHE A 96 -8.72 -1.85 2.38
C PHE A 96 -8.04 -2.50 3.59
N GLY A 97 -7.86 -3.81 3.54
CA GLY A 97 -7.11 -4.59 4.53
C GLY A 97 -6.24 -5.64 3.85
N HIS A 98 -6.43 -6.91 4.23
CA HIS A 98 -5.77 -8.11 3.68
C HIS A 98 -4.27 -8.24 3.98
N HIS A 99 -3.48 -7.18 3.87
CA HIS A 99 -2.03 -7.23 4.13
C HIS A 99 -1.69 -7.49 5.60
N HIS A 100 -2.62 -7.15 6.51
CA HIS A 100 -2.45 -7.13 7.97
C HIS A 100 -1.45 -6.09 8.48
N THR A 101 -0.85 -5.32 7.58
CA THR A 101 0.13 -4.28 7.84
C THR A 101 -0.46 -2.88 7.64
N ASP A 102 0.21 -1.89 8.22
CA ASP A 102 -0.12 -0.48 8.01
C ASP A 102 0.63 0.05 6.78
N THR A 103 -0.08 0.31 5.68
CA THR A 103 0.52 0.88 4.48
C THR A 103 -0.51 1.60 3.61
N PHE A 104 -0.04 2.22 2.54
CA PHE A 104 -0.84 2.93 1.56
C PHE A 104 -0.17 2.88 0.19
N HIS A 105 -0.96 2.95 -0.89
CA HIS A 105 -0.45 2.99 -2.26
C HIS A 105 -0.94 4.25 -2.97
N LEU A 106 -0.08 4.88 -3.77
CA LEU A 106 -0.49 5.89 -4.73
C LEU A 106 -1.03 5.23 -6.00
N VAL A 107 -2.05 5.85 -6.59
CA VAL A 107 -2.57 5.53 -7.91
C VAL A 107 -2.19 6.65 -8.85
N LYS A 108 -1.49 6.32 -9.94
CA LYS A 108 -0.97 7.27 -10.91
C LYS A 108 -1.61 7.07 -12.28
N ASP A 109 -1.92 8.17 -12.96
CA ASP A 109 -2.39 8.17 -14.35
C ASP A 109 -1.30 7.73 -15.35
N ALA A 110 -1.61 7.71 -16.64
CA ALA A 110 -0.65 7.32 -17.68
C ALA A 110 0.57 8.25 -17.79
N ASN A 111 0.47 9.51 -17.33
CA ASN A 111 1.57 10.47 -17.32
C ASN A 111 2.46 10.33 -16.07
N GLY A 112 2.09 9.45 -15.13
CA GLY A 112 2.81 9.28 -13.87
C GLY A 112 2.41 10.28 -12.78
N THR A 113 1.34 11.04 -12.99
CA THR A 113 0.80 11.95 -11.98
C THR A 113 -0.09 11.17 -11.03
N ALA A 114 0.14 11.31 -9.71
CA ALA A 114 -0.73 10.71 -8.72
C ALA A 114 -2.11 11.39 -8.75
N VAL A 115 -3.17 10.59 -8.80
CA VAL A 115 -4.56 11.06 -8.88
C VAL A 115 -5.40 10.57 -7.70
N GLN A 116 -4.97 9.51 -7.02
CA GLN A 116 -5.65 8.92 -5.87
C GLN A 116 -4.66 8.20 -4.95
N PHE A 117 -5.10 7.83 -3.75
CA PHE A 117 -4.36 6.94 -2.86
C PHE A 117 -5.27 5.94 -2.15
N VAL A 118 -4.73 4.76 -1.86
CA VAL A 118 -5.42 3.64 -1.22
C VAL A 118 -4.82 3.42 0.15
N LEU A 119 -5.64 3.24 1.18
CA LEU A 119 -5.20 2.99 2.55
C LEU A 119 -5.46 1.53 2.94
N MET A 120 -4.43 0.84 3.42
CA MET A 120 -4.55 -0.49 4.01
C MET A 120 -4.47 -0.37 5.53
N SER A 121 -5.49 -0.88 6.21
CA SER A 121 -5.50 -0.96 7.68
C SER A 121 -4.79 -2.23 8.16
N PRO A 122 -4.05 -2.16 9.29
CA PRO A 122 -3.49 -3.35 9.92
C PRO A 122 -4.59 -4.26 10.48
N ALA A 123 -4.24 -5.49 10.80
CA ALA A 123 -5.20 -6.47 11.31
C ALA A 123 -5.22 -6.55 12.85
N VAL A 124 -6.35 -7.01 13.38
CA VAL A 124 -6.44 -7.46 14.78
C VAL A 124 -5.70 -8.79 14.98
N THR A 125 -5.70 -9.67 13.98
CA THR A 125 -4.94 -10.92 14.09
C THR A 125 -3.43 -10.63 14.04
N PRO A 126 -2.63 -11.18 14.97
CA PRO A 126 -1.17 -11.08 14.95
C PRO A 126 -0.52 -12.25 14.20
N TRP A 127 -1.26 -12.86 13.27
CA TRP A 127 -0.84 -14.09 12.61
C TRP A 127 0.47 -13.92 11.85
N PHE A 128 1.37 -14.89 12.04
CA PHE A 128 2.63 -14.97 11.32
C PHE A 128 2.39 -15.49 9.91
N SER A 129 2.64 -14.63 8.93
CA SER A 129 2.48 -15.00 7.53
C SER A 129 3.57 -15.98 7.07
N SER A 130 3.16 -16.95 6.26
CA SER A 130 4.06 -17.90 5.61
C SER A 130 4.75 -17.32 4.37
N LEU A 131 4.35 -16.12 3.93
CA LEU A 131 5.01 -15.42 2.82
C LEU A 131 6.35 -14.84 3.27
N ASN A 132 7.37 -15.01 2.43
CA ASN A 132 8.72 -14.56 2.75
C ASN A 132 8.78 -13.03 2.89
N GLY A 133 9.29 -12.55 4.03
CA GLY A 133 9.38 -11.12 4.36
C GLY A 133 8.11 -10.52 4.99
N ALA A 134 6.97 -11.23 4.96
CA ALA A 134 5.71 -10.71 5.47
C ALA A 134 5.66 -10.54 6.99
N GLY A 135 6.23 -11.47 7.76
CA GLY A 135 6.30 -11.39 9.22
C GLY A 135 4.94 -11.39 9.91
N ALA A 136 4.84 -10.64 11.02
CA ALA A 136 3.63 -10.46 11.81
C ALA A 136 3.39 -8.97 12.12
N ASN A 137 2.40 -8.71 12.97
CA ASN A 137 2.02 -7.40 13.48
C ASN A 137 1.45 -7.56 14.90
N ASN A 138 1.50 -6.49 15.71
CA ASN A 138 0.64 -6.43 16.88
C ASN A 138 -0.83 -6.27 16.45
N PRO A 139 -1.81 -6.73 17.26
CA PRO A 139 -3.22 -6.44 17.03
C PRO A 139 -3.48 -4.94 17.00
N ALA A 140 -4.13 -4.47 15.94
CA ALA A 140 -4.45 -3.05 15.77
C ALA A 140 -5.81 -2.81 15.13
N PHE A 141 -6.31 -1.59 15.34
CA PHE A 141 -7.43 -1.01 14.61
C PHE A 141 -7.17 0.48 14.37
N ARG A 142 -7.95 1.10 13.48
CA ARG A 142 -7.77 2.49 13.08
C ARG A 142 -9.06 3.29 13.19
N LEU A 143 -8.94 4.54 13.63
CA LEU A 143 -9.99 5.54 13.60
C LEU A 143 -9.67 6.56 12.50
N TYR A 144 -10.64 6.80 11.63
CA TYR A 144 -10.56 7.79 10.56
C TYR A 144 -11.42 8.99 10.93
N ASP A 145 -10.81 10.15 11.19
CA ASP A 145 -11.51 11.42 11.28
C ASP A 145 -11.59 12.01 9.87
N ALA A 146 -12.68 11.70 9.17
CA ALA A 146 -12.83 11.93 7.73
C ALA A 146 -13.91 12.95 7.41
N ASN A 147 -13.64 13.78 6.40
CA ASN A 147 -14.62 14.60 5.73
C ASN A 147 -15.31 13.78 4.61
N TYR A 148 -16.53 14.18 4.25
CA TYR A 148 -17.32 13.48 3.22
C TYR A 148 -16.69 13.52 1.82
N ASP A 149 -15.81 14.47 1.54
CA ASP A 149 -15.06 14.56 0.29
C ASP A 149 -13.89 13.56 0.19
N GLY A 150 -13.64 12.79 1.26
CA GLY A 150 -12.56 11.81 1.33
C GLY A 150 -11.23 12.35 1.82
N THR A 151 -11.16 13.61 2.25
CA THR A 151 -10.03 14.14 3.01
C THR A 151 -10.13 13.74 4.48
N PHE A 152 -8.99 13.65 5.19
CA PHE A 152 -8.98 13.31 6.62
C PHE A 152 -8.42 14.45 7.47
N ASN A 153 -9.09 14.75 8.58
CA ASN A 153 -8.56 15.63 9.62
C ASN A 153 -7.40 14.96 10.34
N ASP A 154 -7.50 13.64 10.61
CA ASP A 154 -6.41 12.78 11.05
C ASP A 154 -6.80 11.29 10.88
N ILE A 155 -5.79 10.41 11.00
CA ILE A 155 -5.95 8.96 11.05
C ILE A 155 -5.17 8.48 12.26
N THR A 156 -5.85 7.84 13.22
CA THR A 156 -5.21 7.35 14.45
C THR A 156 -5.23 5.83 14.47
N THR A 157 -4.06 5.21 14.53
CA THR A 157 -3.95 3.76 14.74
C THR A 157 -3.81 3.48 16.24
N TYR A 158 -4.55 2.49 16.72
CA TYR A 158 -4.46 1.95 18.07
C TYR A 158 -3.93 0.53 17.98
N TYR A 159 -3.07 0.16 18.93
CA TYR A 159 -2.52 -1.18 19.01
C TYR A 159 -2.44 -1.67 20.45
N VAL A 160 -2.23 -2.97 20.60
CA VAL A 160 -1.85 -3.56 21.89
C VAL A 160 -0.58 -4.38 21.71
N ASN A 161 0.40 -4.19 22.58
CA ASN A 161 1.60 -5.03 22.59
C ASN A 161 1.19 -6.46 22.98
N LEU A 162 1.25 -7.39 22.02
CA LEU A 162 0.79 -8.76 22.22
C LEU A 162 1.62 -9.50 23.27
N THR A 163 2.92 -9.23 23.34
CA THR A 163 3.80 -9.84 24.35
C THR A 163 3.38 -9.43 25.75
N GLU A 164 3.10 -8.14 25.96
CA GLU A 164 2.60 -7.62 27.24
C GLU A 164 1.20 -8.16 27.55
N LEU A 165 0.31 -8.18 26.56
CA LEU A 165 -1.05 -8.69 26.73
C LEU A 165 -1.07 -10.16 27.17
N ASN A 166 -0.19 -10.99 26.59
CA ASN A 166 -0.05 -12.39 26.98
C ASN A 166 0.52 -12.54 28.41
N ALA A 167 1.40 -11.63 28.83
CA ALA A 167 1.99 -11.64 30.16
C ALA A 167 1.03 -11.08 31.24
N SER A 168 0.12 -10.17 30.89
CA SER A 168 -0.74 -9.44 31.84
C SER A 168 -2.12 -9.07 31.25
N PRO A 169 -2.97 -10.06 30.93
CA PRO A 169 -4.20 -9.84 30.15
C PRO A 169 -5.22 -8.92 30.81
N SER A 170 -5.26 -8.87 32.14
CA SER A 170 -6.20 -7.99 32.87
C SER A 170 -5.74 -6.53 32.98
N ASN A 171 -4.47 -6.24 32.65
CA ASN A 171 -3.86 -4.92 32.85
C ASN A 171 -3.34 -4.28 31.55
N THR A 172 -3.43 -5.00 30.43
CA THR A 172 -2.96 -4.50 29.13
C THR A 172 -4.16 -4.15 28.25
N SER A 173 -4.25 -2.88 27.86
CA SER A 173 -5.30 -2.33 27.00
C SER A 173 -4.71 -1.85 25.68
N PHE A 174 -5.58 -1.63 24.68
CA PHE A 174 -5.19 -0.89 23.48
C PHE A 174 -4.74 0.52 23.85
N LEU A 175 -3.64 0.95 23.24
CA LEU A 175 -3.06 2.28 23.36
C LEU A 175 -3.04 2.94 21.99
N SER A 176 -3.03 4.28 21.96
CA SER A 176 -2.78 5.01 20.73
C SER A 176 -1.36 4.70 20.27
N GLU A 177 -1.22 4.14 19.07
CA GLU A 177 0.06 3.88 18.45
C GLU A 177 0.63 5.20 17.90
N TYR A 178 -0.13 5.83 17.00
CA TYR A 178 0.24 7.11 16.41
C TYR A 178 -0.97 7.84 15.78
N SER A 179 -0.86 9.16 15.74
CA SER A 179 -1.61 10.03 14.82
C SER A 179 -0.83 10.16 13.53
N PHE A 180 -1.45 9.91 12.38
CA PHE A 180 -0.80 9.94 11.07
C PHE A 180 -0.22 11.32 10.76
N LYS A 181 -0.96 12.39 11.08
CA LYS A 181 -0.43 13.76 10.95
C LYS A 181 0.73 14.03 11.90
N GLY A 182 0.63 13.56 13.14
CA GLY A 182 1.68 13.71 14.14
C GLY A 182 2.97 13.02 13.71
N ALA A 183 2.88 11.74 13.36
CA ALA A 183 4.02 10.91 12.96
C ALA A 183 4.74 11.45 11.72
N TYR A 184 3.98 11.94 10.73
CA TYR A 184 4.53 12.37 9.45
C TYR A 184 4.59 13.89 9.29
N ASN A 185 4.37 14.66 10.36
CA ASN A 185 4.41 16.12 10.39
C ASN A 185 3.55 16.80 9.29
N ILE A 186 2.40 16.20 8.95
CA ILE A 186 1.50 16.72 7.91
C ILE A 186 0.75 17.94 8.46
N LYS A 187 0.83 19.07 7.75
CA LYS A 187 0.08 20.30 8.07
C LYS A 187 -1.21 20.33 7.27
N GLY A 188 -2.33 20.68 7.92
CA GLY A 188 -3.65 20.70 7.28
C GLY A 188 -4.31 19.32 7.20
N LEU A 189 -5.09 19.09 6.14
CA LEU A 189 -5.80 17.83 5.91
C LEU A 189 -4.88 16.78 5.27
N ILE A 190 -5.09 15.52 5.60
CA ILE A 190 -4.53 14.40 4.83
C ILE A 190 -5.35 14.29 3.54
N ASN A 191 -4.71 14.68 2.44
CA ASN A 191 -5.25 14.62 1.08
C ASN A 191 -4.17 14.09 0.13
N LEU A 192 -4.49 13.97 -1.16
CA LEU A 192 -3.57 13.43 -2.16
C LEU A 192 -2.21 14.16 -2.19
N SER A 193 -2.20 15.49 -2.08
CA SER A 193 -0.96 16.29 -2.08
C SER A 193 -0.08 15.94 -0.87
N ALA A 194 -0.68 15.82 0.32
CA ALA A 194 0.04 15.41 1.53
C ALA A 194 0.60 13.98 1.42
N MET A 195 -0.13 13.06 0.79
CA MET A 195 0.32 11.68 0.58
C MET A 195 1.46 11.60 -0.45
N VAL A 196 1.41 12.39 -1.52
CA VAL A 196 2.50 12.49 -2.51
C VAL A 196 3.76 13.07 -1.86
N ASP A 197 3.64 14.16 -1.10
CA ASP A 197 4.75 14.73 -0.33
C ASP A 197 5.34 13.71 0.64
N LEU A 198 4.49 12.96 1.36
CA LEU A 198 4.94 11.92 2.28
C LEU A 198 5.75 10.82 1.57
N VAL A 199 5.30 10.31 0.41
CA VAL A 199 6.07 9.31 -0.36
C VAL A 199 7.44 9.87 -0.75
N GLU A 200 7.49 11.11 -1.22
CA GLU A 200 8.76 11.75 -1.59
C GLU A 200 9.69 11.95 -0.39
N ARG A 201 9.15 12.26 0.79
CA ARG A 201 9.94 12.33 2.03
C ARG A 201 10.42 10.96 2.49
N ILE A 202 9.57 9.93 2.46
CA ILE A 202 9.96 8.55 2.82
C ILE A 202 11.12 8.08 1.93
N LYS A 203 11.11 8.40 0.63
CA LYS A 203 12.19 8.03 -0.30
C LYS A 203 13.53 8.75 -0.03
N LYS A 204 13.50 9.93 0.60
CA LYS A 204 14.69 10.81 0.75
C LYS A 204 15.21 10.89 2.18
N ASP A 205 14.36 10.65 3.17
CA ASP A 205 14.68 10.80 4.58
C ASP A 205 14.56 9.46 5.31
N ARG A 206 15.71 8.95 5.76
CA ARG A 206 15.82 7.67 6.47
C ARG A 206 15.05 7.66 7.79
N ALA A 207 14.92 8.80 8.48
CA ALA A 207 14.15 8.88 9.71
C ALA A 207 12.66 8.69 9.44
N VAL A 208 12.13 9.36 8.41
CA VAL A 208 10.73 9.23 7.99
C VAL A 208 10.43 7.79 7.53
N LEU A 209 11.34 7.19 6.74
CA LEU A 209 11.23 5.78 6.37
C LEU A 209 11.25 4.86 7.60
N SER A 210 12.15 5.09 8.56
CA SER A 210 12.20 4.30 9.79
C SER A 210 10.91 4.40 10.60
N THR A 211 10.30 5.59 10.67
CA THR A 211 8.98 5.79 11.28
C THR A 211 7.91 4.97 10.56
N TYR A 212 7.88 5.03 9.23
CA TYR A 212 6.95 4.23 8.42
C TYR A 212 7.14 2.72 8.63
N ILE A 213 8.38 2.21 8.63
CA ILE A 213 8.66 0.79 8.84
C ILE A 213 8.22 0.33 10.24
N SER A 214 8.41 1.16 11.27
CA SER A 214 7.92 0.87 12.62
C SER A 214 6.41 0.67 12.68
N TYR A 215 5.65 1.54 12.04
CA TYR A 215 4.19 1.45 12.03
C TYR A 215 3.66 0.41 11.05
N ASN A 216 4.39 0.12 9.96
CA ASN A 216 4.01 -0.93 9.01
C ASN A 216 3.82 -2.28 9.72
N SER A 217 4.63 -2.60 10.73
CA SER A 217 4.50 -3.81 11.56
C SER A 217 3.74 -3.63 12.85
N VAL A 218 3.10 -2.48 13.02
CA VAL A 218 2.40 -2.14 14.27
C VAL A 218 3.36 -2.30 15.47
N LEU A 219 4.57 -1.76 15.35
CA LEU A 219 5.67 -1.84 16.32
C LEU A 219 6.17 -3.26 16.63
N TRP A 220 5.79 -4.27 15.86
CA TRP A 220 6.28 -5.64 16.03
C TRP A 220 7.62 -5.84 15.30
N ASP A 221 8.69 -6.09 16.06
CA ASP A 221 10.06 -6.34 15.57
C ASP A 221 10.48 -5.47 14.37
N PRO A 222 10.36 -4.13 14.45
CA PRO A 222 10.57 -3.27 13.30
C PRO A 222 12.04 -3.28 12.89
N LYS A 223 12.31 -3.86 11.72
CA LYS A 223 13.64 -3.95 11.12
C LYS A 223 13.65 -3.26 9.78
N MET A 224 14.66 -2.41 9.58
CA MET A 224 14.85 -1.74 8.29
C MET A 224 15.08 -2.77 7.19
N PRO A 225 14.22 -2.79 6.15
CA PRO A 225 14.43 -3.68 5.02
C PRO A 225 15.63 -3.20 4.20
N VAL A 226 16.27 -4.14 3.51
CA VAL A 226 17.43 -3.91 2.63
C VAL A 226 17.17 -4.49 1.25
N ASP A 227 17.96 -4.07 0.27
CA ASP A 227 17.95 -4.60 -1.09
C ASP A 227 16.53 -4.65 -1.69
N ILE A 228 16.14 -5.79 -2.27
CA ILE A 228 14.84 -5.99 -2.91
C ILE A 228 13.67 -5.76 -1.95
N TYR A 229 13.82 -5.98 -0.65
CA TYR A 229 12.75 -5.74 0.33
C TYR A 229 12.54 -4.24 0.60
N LEU A 230 13.62 -3.44 0.56
CA LEU A 230 13.49 -1.99 0.57
C LEU A 230 12.77 -1.52 -0.71
N GLY A 231 13.14 -2.10 -1.85
CA GLY A 231 12.43 -1.88 -3.11
C GLY A 231 10.96 -2.26 -3.03
N GLY A 232 10.62 -3.38 -2.39
CA GLY A 232 9.24 -3.82 -2.17
C GLY A 232 8.39 -2.75 -1.50
N GLN A 233 8.91 -2.16 -0.41
CA GLN A 233 8.24 -1.09 0.32
C GLN A 233 8.07 0.17 -0.52
N LEU A 234 9.17 0.70 -1.07
CA LEU A 234 9.15 1.98 -1.79
C LEU A 234 8.36 1.90 -3.10
N CYS A 235 8.52 0.81 -3.85
CA CYS A 235 7.87 0.65 -5.15
C CYS A 235 6.39 0.35 -5.03
N SER A 236 5.93 -0.41 -4.01
CA SER A 236 4.49 -0.65 -3.84
C SER A 236 3.75 0.61 -3.39
N MET A 237 4.33 1.41 -2.48
CA MET A 237 3.77 2.70 -2.08
C MET A 237 3.61 3.65 -3.27
N GLU A 238 4.55 3.64 -4.20
CA GLU A 238 4.55 4.60 -5.31
C GLU A 238 3.74 4.11 -6.54
N PHE A 239 3.70 2.80 -6.81
CA PHE A 239 3.16 2.24 -8.04
C PHE A 239 2.21 1.06 -7.77
N ALA A 240 0.91 1.34 -7.86
CA ALA A 240 -0.12 0.29 -7.81
C ALA A 240 -0.25 -0.51 -9.13
N ASP A 241 0.21 0.02 -10.26
CA ASP A 241 0.26 -0.73 -11.52
C ASP A 241 1.52 -1.60 -11.62
N TYR A 242 1.35 -2.80 -12.17
CA TYR A 242 2.41 -3.79 -12.21
C TYR A 242 3.60 -3.41 -13.09
N PRO A 243 3.43 -2.82 -14.30
CA PRO A 243 4.57 -2.42 -15.13
C PRO A 243 5.52 -1.43 -14.42
N ARG A 244 4.99 -0.36 -13.80
CA ARG A 244 5.84 0.59 -13.07
C ARG A 244 6.37 0.03 -11.77
N TYR A 245 5.60 -0.79 -11.05
CA TYR A 245 6.07 -1.51 -9.87
C TYR A 245 7.30 -2.37 -10.18
N TYR A 246 7.23 -3.22 -11.21
CA TYR A 246 8.34 -4.10 -11.58
C TYR A 246 9.55 -3.32 -12.12
N SER A 247 9.32 -2.24 -12.89
CA SER A 247 10.39 -1.35 -13.35
C SER A 247 11.13 -0.66 -12.19
N CYS A 248 10.39 -0.19 -11.18
CA CYS A 248 10.96 0.35 -9.95
C CYS A 248 11.74 -0.72 -9.18
N LEU A 249 11.14 -1.91 -8.98
CA LEU A 249 11.73 -2.97 -8.18
C LEU A 249 13.05 -3.50 -8.77
N ALA A 250 13.17 -3.52 -10.10
CA ALA A 250 14.37 -3.95 -10.80
C ALA A 250 15.64 -3.19 -10.39
N GLN A 251 15.49 -1.93 -9.96
CA GLN A 251 16.60 -1.08 -9.48
C GLN A 251 17.21 -1.59 -8.16
N TYR A 252 16.45 -2.38 -7.40
CA TYR A 252 16.86 -2.94 -6.10
C TYR A 252 17.41 -4.37 -6.20
N ASN A 253 17.29 -5.02 -7.37
CA ASN A 253 17.88 -6.34 -7.63
C ASN A 253 19.39 -6.25 -7.93
N SER A 254 19.88 -5.10 -8.37
CA SER A 254 21.23 -4.94 -8.92
C SER A 254 22.30 -4.54 -7.89
N SER A 255 21.90 -4.24 -6.65
CA SER A 255 22.77 -3.77 -5.57
C SER A 255 23.77 -4.83 -5.10
N ALA A 256 23.48 -6.12 -5.29
CA ALA A 256 24.37 -7.23 -4.95
C ALA A 256 25.51 -7.45 -5.97
N LEU A 257 25.31 -7.07 -7.25
CA LEU A 257 26.28 -7.32 -8.32
C LEU A 257 27.38 -6.24 -8.41
N HIS A 258 27.06 -4.99 -8.05
CA HIS A 258 28.05 -3.90 -8.09
C HIS A 258 29.13 -4.02 -6.99
N GLY A 259 28.76 -4.52 -5.81
CA GLY A 259 29.72 -4.80 -4.74
C GLY A 259 30.72 -5.91 -5.10
N PHE A 260 30.24 -6.96 -5.76
CA PHE A 260 31.10 -8.08 -6.18
C PHE A 260 32.07 -7.68 -7.31
N TYR A 261 31.62 -6.90 -8.29
CA TYR A 261 32.48 -6.42 -9.37
C TYR A 261 33.56 -5.45 -8.88
N MET A 262 33.23 -4.52 -7.97
CA MET A 262 34.22 -3.62 -7.37
C MET A 262 35.30 -4.38 -6.59
N VAL A 263 34.91 -5.37 -5.77
CA VAL A 263 35.88 -6.19 -5.01
C VAL A 263 36.78 -7.00 -5.94
N MET A 264 36.24 -7.59 -7.02
CA MET A 264 37.02 -8.35 -7.98
C MET A 264 38.00 -7.46 -8.78
N VAL A 265 37.59 -6.24 -9.16
CA VAL A 265 38.47 -5.28 -9.85
C VAL A 265 39.59 -4.81 -8.94
N VAL A 266 39.31 -4.55 -7.65
CA VAL A 266 40.35 -4.18 -6.67
C VAL A 266 41.32 -5.34 -6.42
N LEU A 267 40.82 -6.56 -6.27
CA LEU A 267 41.68 -7.75 -6.08
C LEU A 267 42.54 -8.04 -7.31
N LEU A 268 42.01 -7.86 -8.52
CA LEU A 268 42.78 -7.97 -9.77
C LEU A 268 43.84 -6.87 -9.89
N ALA A 269 43.53 -5.64 -9.50
CA ALA A 269 44.48 -4.52 -9.52
C ALA A 269 45.63 -4.73 -8.54
N VAL A 270 45.34 -5.23 -7.32
CA VAL A 270 46.36 -5.56 -6.31
C VAL A 270 47.24 -6.74 -6.79
N TRP A 271 46.62 -7.77 -7.36
CA TRP A 271 47.37 -8.92 -7.88
C TRP A 271 48.27 -8.54 -9.07
N LEU A 272 47.81 -7.66 -9.95
CA LEU A 272 48.62 -7.13 -11.06
C LEU A 272 49.77 -6.24 -10.58
N SER A 273 49.60 -5.46 -9.51
CA SER A 273 50.70 -4.66 -8.94
C SER A 273 51.78 -5.51 -8.28
N ASP A 274 51.41 -6.64 -7.68
CA ASP A 274 52.35 -7.58 -7.05
C ASP A 274 53.15 -8.41 -8.10
N LEU A 275 52.66 -8.51 -9.33
CA LEU A 275 53.34 -9.18 -10.45
C LEU A 275 54.32 -8.27 -11.22
N LEU A 276 54.18 -6.95 -11.04
CA LEU A 276 54.98 -5.93 -11.71
C LEU A 276 56.04 -5.29 -10.79
N SER A 277 56.15 -5.76 -9.54
CA SER A 277 57.20 -5.42 -8.58
C SER A 277 58.22 -6.56 -8.40
#